data_AF-A0A948FT59-F1
#
_entry.id   AF-A0A948FT59-F1
#
_cell.length_a   1.000
_cell.length_b   1.000
_cell.length_c   1.000
_cell.angle_alpha   90.00
_cell.angle_beta   90.00
_cell.angle_gamma   90.00
#
_symmetry.space_group_name_H-M   'P 1'
#
loop_
_entity.id
_entity.type
_entity.pdbx_description
1 polymer ?
#
loop_
_entity_poly.entity_id
_entity_poly.type
_entity_poly.pdbx_seq_one_letter_code
_entity_poly.pdbx_strand_id
1 'polypeptide(L)'
;MLETAVLAPLLSSSAAGEGASGVLPRLTAGSFFTEWSIDPLPLIITVWAAGLYLVGVASLRRRGDKWPLGRTLAFVVAGMGSFYVATSSGLATYDTTVLSVHMVQHMILSMLVPLSLALGAPVTLALRTLPATPRRWLLVVLHSRIAKVFSFPPLTFTLYIVSPWALYFSGWYRASLESTYVHEAMHVHLVVVGALFFWPLMGIDPIPGRVGYPFRVLLTVLTLPFHAFLGVTIMGQTTLIGGDWYPRLSDGPMGAWLPDPLDDQNLAGGILWGSGDLIGLVFFGVLFTQWVRSSMKEAQREDRRLDRLERIAARERAPVAASVAESGGDNVDGEGPAR
;
A
#
# COMPACT_ATOMS: atom_id res chain seq x y z
N MET A 1 -32.84 -17.98 20.06
CA MET A 1 -32.77 -17.10 21.25
C MET A 1 -31.48 -17.23 22.06
N LEU A 2 -30.50 -18.04 21.66
CA LEU A 2 -29.22 -18.22 22.39
C LEU A 2 -28.00 -17.59 21.71
N GLU A 3 -28.11 -17.06 20.48
CA GLU A 3 -26.99 -16.41 19.76
C GLU A 3 -26.85 -14.91 20.04
N THR A 4 -27.90 -14.23 20.49
CA THR A 4 -27.87 -12.77 20.76
C THR A 4 -27.25 -12.43 22.12
N ALA A 5 -27.17 -13.38 23.05
CA ALA A 5 -26.70 -13.14 24.41
C ALA A 5 -25.16 -13.18 24.57
N VAL A 6 -24.44 -13.80 23.63
CA VAL A 6 -22.97 -13.95 23.70
C VAL A 6 -22.23 -12.79 23.03
N LEU A 7 -22.86 -12.09 22.08
CA LEU A 7 -22.24 -10.98 21.33
C LEU A 7 -22.55 -9.59 21.90
N ALA A 8 -23.61 -9.44 22.69
CA ALA A 8 -23.98 -8.16 23.30
C ALA A 8 -22.92 -7.59 24.28
N PRO A 9 -22.20 -8.39 25.10
CA PRO A 9 -21.21 -7.85 26.04
C PRO A 9 -19.91 -7.35 25.37
N LEU A 10 -19.61 -7.85 24.17
CA LEU A 10 -18.41 -7.44 23.41
C LEU A 10 -18.59 -6.08 22.73
N LEU A 11 -19.82 -5.68 22.43
CA LEU A 11 -20.15 -4.35 21.90
C LEU A 11 -20.36 -3.32 23.03
N SER A 12 -20.72 -3.73 24.24
CA SER A 12 -20.93 -2.80 25.36
C SER A 12 -19.63 -2.42 26.08
N SER A 13 -18.54 -3.18 25.94
CA SER A 13 -17.25 -2.87 26.57
C SER A 13 -16.49 -1.74 25.86
N SER A 14 -16.90 -1.34 24.66
CA SER A 14 -16.34 -0.18 23.94
C SER A 14 -16.76 1.16 24.56
N ALA A 15 -17.80 1.17 25.39
CA ALA A 15 -18.25 2.37 26.12
C ALA A 15 -17.45 2.62 27.42
N ALA A 16 -16.52 1.72 27.80
CA ALA A 16 -15.77 1.83 29.06
C ALA A 16 -14.47 2.67 28.94
N GLY A 17 -14.30 3.40 27.83
CA GLY A 17 -13.25 4.40 27.62
C GLY A 17 -13.76 5.84 27.52
N GLU A 18 -15.07 6.07 27.66
CA GLU A 18 -15.60 7.43 27.79
C GLU A 18 -15.20 7.99 29.15
N GLY A 19 -14.08 8.71 29.17
CA GLY A 19 -13.73 9.60 30.28
C GLY A 19 -14.95 10.45 30.64
N ALA A 20 -15.25 10.52 31.93
CA ALA A 20 -16.47 11.07 32.54
C ALA A 20 -16.72 12.58 32.33
N SER A 21 -16.14 13.17 31.30
CA SER A 21 -16.46 14.45 30.67
C SER A 21 -15.77 14.37 29.31
N GLY A 22 -16.47 14.51 28.18
CA GLY A 22 -15.89 14.47 26.81
C GLY A 22 -14.94 15.64 26.50
N VAL A 23 -14.04 15.95 27.42
CA VAL A 23 -13.11 17.06 27.44
C VAL A 23 -11.71 16.48 27.44
N LEU A 24 -11.03 16.63 26.32
CA LEU A 24 -9.65 16.19 26.18
C LEU A 24 -8.69 17.23 26.76
N PRO A 25 -7.52 16.80 27.26
CA PRO A 25 -6.46 17.73 27.60
C PRO A 25 -6.00 18.47 26.33
N ARG A 26 -5.46 19.68 26.50
CA ARG A 26 -4.93 20.48 25.38
C ARG A 26 -3.94 19.67 24.56
N LEU A 27 -4.12 19.68 23.24
CA LEU A 27 -3.17 19.08 22.31
C LEU A 27 -1.79 19.74 22.47
N THR A 28 -0.84 18.95 22.95
CA THR A 28 0.57 19.32 23.11
C THR A 28 1.42 18.14 22.64
N ALA A 29 2.72 18.34 22.42
CA ALA A 29 3.62 17.22 22.13
C ALA A 29 3.58 16.17 23.26
N GLY A 30 3.45 16.60 24.52
CA GLY A 30 3.31 15.70 25.66
C GLY A 30 2.05 14.83 25.55
N SER A 31 0.88 15.45 25.49
CA SER A 31 -0.40 14.71 25.40
C SER A 31 -0.48 13.83 24.16
N PHE A 32 0.07 14.28 23.03
CA PHE A 32 0.12 13.49 21.80
C PHE A 32 0.85 12.14 21.97
N PHE A 33 1.91 12.09 22.80
CA PHE A 33 2.66 10.85 23.06
C PHE A 33 2.19 10.09 24.31
N THR A 34 1.51 10.74 25.26
CA THR A 34 1.07 10.12 26.52
C THR A 34 -0.37 9.63 26.50
N GLU A 35 -1.24 10.22 25.68
CA GLU A 35 -2.62 9.73 25.52
C GLU A 35 -2.62 8.44 24.69
N TRP A 36 -3.14 7.38 25.29
CA TRP A 36 -3.29 6.08 24.63
C TRP A 36 -4.61 5.44 25.05
N SER A 37 -5.38 4.98 24.06
CA SER A 37 -6.54 4.13 24.24
C SER A 37 -6.17 2.67 23.94
N ILE A 38 -6.86 1.74 24.57
CA ILE A 38 -6.75 0.31 24.23
C ILE A 38 -8.08 -0.12 23.62
N ASP A 39 -8.22 0.11 22.33
CA ASP A 39 -9.39 -0.33 21.59
C ASP A 39 -9.24 -1.82 21.21
N PRO A 40 -10.22 -2.68 21.56
CA PRO A 40 -10.07 -4.12 21.37
C PRO A 40 -9.83 -4.51 19.91
N LEU A 41 -10.51 -3.88 18.96
CA LEU A 41 -10.45 -4.26 17.56
C LEU A 41 -9.08 -3.98 16.93
N PRO A 42 -8.52 -2.75 16.99
CA PRO A 42 -7.16 -2.49 16.49
C PRO A 42 -6.08 -3.31 17.21
N LEU A 43 -6.21 -3.51 18.52
CA LEU A 43 -5.28 -4.34 19.29
C LEU A 43 -5.28 -5.79 18.80
N ILE A 44 -6.46 -6.40 18.65
CA ILE A 44 -6.62 -7.77 18.16
C ILE A 44 -6.02 -7.88 16.75
N ILE A 45 -6.37 -6.97 15.83
CA ILE A 45 -5.81 -6.98 14.46
C ILE A 45 -4.28 -6.90 14.50
N THR A 46 -3.73 -6.01 15.31
CA THR A 46 -2.28 -5.81 15.47
C THR A 46 -1.59 -7.07 15.98
N VAL A 47 -2.05 -7.61 17.11
CA VAL A 47 -1.45 -8.77 17.76
C VAL A 47 -1.55 -10.01 16.88
N TRP A 48 -2.69 -10.25 16.25
CA TRP A 48 -2.87 -11.40 15.37
C TRP A 48 -2.03 -11.30 14.10
N ALA A 49 -2.06 -10.17 13.40
CA ALA A 49 -1.30 -10.00 12.16
C ALA A 49 0.21 -10.08 12.42
N ALA A 50 0.71 -9.33 13.41
CA ALA A 50 2.14 -9.35 13.77
C ALA A 50 2.57 -10.70 14.35
N GLY A 51 1.75 -11.30 15.21
CA GLY A 51 2.01 -12.60 15.83
C GLY A 51 2.10 -13.73 14.81
N LEU A 52 1.13 -13.84 13.91
CA LEU A 52 1.15 -14.84 12.83
C LEU A 52 2.36 -14.65 11.91
N TYR A 53 2.71 -13.40 11.58
CA TYR A 53 3.89 -13.10 10.78
C TYR A 53 5.17 -13.55 11.49
N LEU A 54 5.35 -13.22 12.78
CA LEU A 54 6.53 -13.60 13.55
C LEU A 54 6.63 -15.11 13.77
N VAL A 55 5.50 -15.80 13.99
CA VAL A 55 5.45 -17.26 14.02
C VAL A 55 5.90 -17.87 12.70
N GLY A 56 5.47 -17.30 11.57
CA GLY A 56 5.95 -17.69 10.24
C GLY A 56 7.47 -17.52 10.10
N VAL A 57 8.01 -16.36 10.48
CA VAL A 57 9.46 -16.09 10.44
C VAL A 57 10.23 -17.06 11.33
N ALA A 58 9.75 -17.30 12.56
CA ALA A 58 10.37 -18.23 13.50
C ALA A 58 10.35 -19.66 12.96
N SER A 59 9.23 -20.11 12.38
CA SER A 59 9.13 -21.42 11.74
C SER A 59 10.14 -21.58 10.61
N LEU A 60 10.37 -20.52 9.82
CA LEU A 60 11.31 -20.55 8.70
C LEU A 60 12.75 -20.64 9.21
N ARG A 61 13.11 -19.81 10.21
CA ARG A 61 14.44 -19.82 10.83
C ARG A 61 14.76 -21.15 11.52
N ARG A 62 13.78 -21.77 12.19
CA ARG A 62 13.95 -23.10 12.82
C ARG A 62 14.27 -24.21 11.81
N ARG A 63 13.87 -24.05 10.54
CA ARG A 63 14.20 -24.98 9.44
C ARG A 63 15.55 -24.68 8.78
N GLY A 64 16.28 -23.64 9.23
CA GLY A 64 17.54 -23.20 8.64
C GLY A 64 17.40 -22.23 7.46
N ASP A 65 16.17 -21.85 7.09
CA ASP A 65 15.92 -20.93 5.99
C ASP A 65 16.14 -19.47 6.41
N LYS A 66 16.70 -18.67 5.50
CA LYS A 66 16.90 -17.23 5.70
C LYS A 66 15.64 -16.44 5.31
N TRP A 67 15.25 -15.50 6.17
CA TRP A 67 14.25 -14.46 5.87
C TRP A 67 14.88 -13.08 6.04
N PRO A 68 14.76 -12.16 5.06
CA PRO A 68 15.35 -10.83 5.16
C PRO A 68 14.76 -10.05 6.35
N LEU A 69 15.62 -9.54 7.26
CA LEU A 69 15.18 -8.78 8.43
C LEU A 69 14.39 -7.53 8.02
N GLY A 70 14.75 -6.89 6.91
CA GLY A 70 14.03 -5.73 6.37
C GLY A 70 12.54 -6.01 6.09
N ARG A 71 12.16 -7.23 5.71
CA ARG A 71 10.75 -7.60 5.51
C ARG A 71 10.00 -7.69 6.84
N THR A 72 10.66 -8.23 7.87
CA THR A 72 10.08 -8.28 9.21
C THR A 72 9.93 -6.89 9.81
N LEU A 73 10.93 -6.03 9.67
CA LEU A 73 10.85 -4.64 10.12
C LEU A 73 9.76 -3.87 9.35
N ALA A 74 9.66 -4.05 8.03
CA ALA A 74 8.59 -3.43 7.24
C ALA A 74 7.20 -3.88 7.69
N PHE A 75 6.98 -5.19 7.86
CA PHE A 75 5.65 -5.69 8.23
C PHE A 75 5.27 -5.35 9.67
N VAL A 76 6.15 -5.65 10.63
CA VAL A 76 5.83 -5.60 12.06
C VAL A 76 5.97 -4.18 12.61
N VAL A 77 7.06 -3.50 12.29
CA VAL A 77 7.35 -2.16 12.84
C VAL A 77 6.66 -1.09 12.02
N ALA A 78 6.98 -0.99 10.73
CA ALA A 78 6.44 0.08 9.88
C ALA A 78 4.97 -0.15 9.49
N GLY A 79 4.53 -1.39 9.33
CA GLY A 79 3.14 -1.75 9.01
C GLY A 79 2.27 -1.78 10.27
N MET A 80 2.31 -2.89 11.01
CA MET A 80 1.43 -3.10 12.17
C MET A 80 1.73 -2.16 13.34
N GLY A 81 2.99 -1.76 13.55
CA GLY A 81 3.35 -0.77 14.55
C GLY A 81 2.74 0.60 14.26
N SER A 82 2.86 1.09 13.01
CA SER A 82 2.21 2.35 12.60
C SER A 82 0.70 2.26 12.63
N PHE A 83 0.10 1.11 12.27
CA PHE A 83 -1.33 0.87 12.39
C PHE A 83 -1.80 1.03 13.84
N TYR A 84 -1.11 0.38 14.79
CA TYR A 84 -1.42 0.47 16.21
C TYR A 84 -1.24 1.88 16.75
N VAL A 85 -0.14 2.55 16.40
CA VAL A 85 0.07 3.96 16.80
C VAL A 85 -1.05 4.84 16.26
N ALA A 86 -1.43 4.72 14.99
CA ALA A 86 -2.49 5.53 14.41
C ALA A 86 -3.87 5.29 15.04
N THR A 87 -4.13 4.08 15.55
CA THR A 87 -5.45 3.67 16.07
C THR A 87 -5.53 3.59 17.59
N SER A 88 -4.44 3.90 18.31
CA SER A 88 -4.42 3.74 19.77
C SER A 88 -3.60 4.80 20.50
N SER A 89 -2.86 5.68 19.82
CA SER A 89 -2.13 6.79 20.46
C SER A 89 -2.98 8.07 20.48
N GLY A 90 -2.36 9.21 20.83
CA GLY A 90 -2.96 10.53 20.68
C GLY A 90 -3.53 10.80 19.29
N LEU A 91 -3.04 10.15 18.23
CA LEU A 91 -3.68 10.22 16.91
C LEU A 91 -5.14 9.78 16.96
N ALA A 92 -5.43 8.65 17.61
CA ALA A 92 -6.79 8.13 17.77
C ALA A 92 -7.59 8.90 18.82
N THR A 93 -6.93 9.47 19.83
CA THR A 93 -7.62 10.27 20.85
C THR A 93 -8.15 11.60 20.28
N TYR A 94 -7.39 12.22 19.37
CA TYR A 94 -7.69 13.57 18.87
C TYR A 94 -8.29 13.61 17.46
N ASP A 95 -8.41 12.48 16.74
CA ASP A 95 -8.90 12.43 15.36
C ASP A 95 -10.31 13.03 15.16
N THR A 96 -11.23 12.78 16.09
CA THR A 96 -12.60 13.34 16.02
C THR A 96 -12.68 14.77 16.54
N THR A 97 -11.59 15.33 17.08
CA THR A 97 -11.57 16.68 17.67
C THR A 97 -10.77 17.69 16.86
N VAL A 98 -9.76 17.24 16.14
CA VAL A 98 -8.90 18.07 15.28
C VAL A 98 -8.79 17.39 13.92
N LEU A 99 -9.35 18.00 12.89
CA LEU A 99 -9.41 17.46 11.53
C LEU A 99 -8.02 17.27 10.92
N SER A 100 -7.05 18.15 11.24
CA SER A 100 -5.67 17.96 10.79
C SER A 100 -5.03 16.69 11.39
N VAL A 101 -5.35 16.35 12.65
CA VAL A 101 -4.91 15.09 13.28
C VAL A 101 -5.57 13.89 12.61
N HIS A 102 -6.88 13.95 12.36
CA HIS A 102 -7.58 12.95 11.55
C HIS A 102 -6.88 12.74 10.21
N MET A 103 -6.47 13.82 9.53
CA MET A 103 -5.81 13.68 8.25
C MET A 103 -4.46 12.97 8.35
N VAL A 104 -3.65 13.26 9.37
CA VAL A 104 -2.39 12.54 9.60
C VAL A 104 -2.65 11.03 9.79
N GLN A 105 -3.61 10.69 10.64
CA GLN A 105 -4.02 9.30 10.89
C GLN A 105 -4.50 8.63 9.60
N HIS A 106 -5.35 9.31 8.83
CA HIS A 106 -5.90 8.83 7.56
C HIS A 106 -4.78 8.56 6.53
N MET A 107 -3.77 9.42 6.45
CA MET A 107 -2.61 9.25 5.55
C MET A 107 -1.72 8.08 5.98
N ILE A 108 -1.52 7.89 7.28
CA ILE A 108 -0.79 6.72 7.80
C ILE A 108 -1.52 5.42 7.44
N LEU A 109 -2.83 5.36 7.69
CA LEU A 109 -3.64 4.15 7.47
C LEU A 109 -3.85 3.83 5.98
N SER A 110 -4.00 4.83 5.13
CA SER A 110 -4.24 4.63 3.69
C SER A 110 -2.97 4.43 2.86
N MET A 111 -1.82 4.92 3.33
CA MET A 111 -0.56 4.88 2.56
C MET A 111 0.55 4.11 3.27
N LEU A 112 1.00 4.58 4.43
CA LEU A 112 2.20 4.06 5.09
C LEU A 112 2.02 2.60 5.52
N VAL A 113 0.91 2.31 6.20
CA VAL A 113 0.58 0.95 6.67
C VAL A 113 0.52 -0.02 5.49
N PRO A 114 -0.37 0.14 4.48
CA PRO A 114 -0.51 -0.84 3.41
C PRO A 114 0.77 -1.02 2.58
N LEU A 115 1.52 0.05 2.31
CA LEU A 115 2.81 -0.04 1.62
C LEU A 115 3.81 -0.89 2.42
N SER A 116 3.90 -0.65 3.72
CA SER A 116 4.80 -1.38 4.64
C SER A 116 4.39 -2.86 4.79
N LEU A 117 3.09 -3.15 4.83
CA LEU A 117 2.57 -4.52 4.84
C LEU A 117 2.94 -5.26 3.55
N ALA A 118 2.79 -4.63 2.38
CA ALA A 118 3.15 -5.21 1.09
C ALA A 118 4.67 -5.49 0.98
N LEU A 119 5.51 -4.59 1.51
CA LEU A 119 6.98 -4.79 1.62
C LEU A 119 7.34 -6.01 2.47
N GLY A 120 6.48 -6.37 3.43
CA GLY A 120 6.61 -7.52 4.30
C GLY A 120 6.54 -8.88 3.60
N ALA A 121 5.99 -8.95 2.39
CA ALA A 121 5.74 -10.19 1.65
C ALA A 121 5.02 -11.30 2.47
N PRO A 122 3.95 -11.00 3.22
CA PRO A 122 3.34 -11.96 4.13
C PRO A 122 2.69 -13.14 3.39
N VAL A 123 2.23 -12.97 2.13
CA VAL A 123 1.66 -14.09 1.35
C VAL A 123 2.77 -15.08 0.99
N THR A 124 3.94 -14.60 0.58
CA THR A 124 5.13 -15.43 0.34
C THR A 124 5.54 -16.16 1.61
N LEU A 125 5.54 -15.47 2.76
CA LEU A 125 5.87 -16.09 4.04
C LEU A 125 4.87 -17.19 4.41
N ALA A 126 3.57 -16.93 4.24
CA ALA A 126 2.52 -17.90 4.50
C ALA A 126 2.65 -19.13 3.59
N LEU A 127 2.90 -18.95 2.29
CA LEU A 127 3.08 -20.06 1.34
C LEU A 127 4.30 -20.93 1.67
N ARG A 128 5.36 -20.37 2.26
CA ARG A 128 6.57 -21.11 2.67
C ARG A 128 6.43 -21.83 4.01
N THR A 129 5.53 -21.37 4.88
CA THR A 129 5.45 -21.86 6.27
C THR A 129 4.24 -22.75 6.52
N LEU A 130 3.09 -22.47 5.87
CA LEU A 130 1.84 -23.19 6.09
C LEU A 130 1.91 -24.68 5.69
N PRO A 131 1.24 -25.58 6.44
CA PRO A 131 1.10 -26.99 6.05
C PRO A 131 0.22 -27.14 4.80
N ALA A 132 0.14 -28.36 4.24
CA ALA A 132 -0.47 -28.61 2.93
C ALA A 132 -1.91 -28.08 2.81
N THR A 133 -2.76 -28.33 3.80
CA THR A 133 -4.19 -27.97 3.74
C THR A 133 -4.43 -26.45 3.77
N PRO A 134 -3.94 -25.67 4.75
CA PRO A 134 -4.10 -24.20 4.74
C PRO A 134 -3.42 -23.55 3.53
N ARG A 135 -2.28 -24.09 3.07
CA ARG A 135 -1.61 -23.60 1.87
C ARG A 135 -2.46 -23.79 0.62
N ARG A 136 -3.16 -24.92 0.50
CA ARG A 136 -4.09 -25.17 -0.61
C ARG A 136 -5.25 -24.16 -0.58
N TRP A 137 -5.84 -23.89 0.58
CA TRP A 137 -6.88 -22.88 0.72
C TRP A 137 -6.39 -21.47 0.34
N LEU A 138 -5.22 -21.08 0.82
CA LEU A 138 -4.60 -19.80 0.44
C LEU A 138 -4.43 -19.70 -1.08
N LEU A 139 -3.95 -20.76 -1.73
CA LEU A 139 -3.82 -20.78 -3.19
C LEU A 139 -5.19 -20.69 -3.89
N VAL A 140 -6.23 -21.36 -3.38
CA VAL A 140 -7.60 -21.25 -3.93
C VAL A 140 -8.10 -19.80 -3.85
N VAL A 141 -7.89 -19.13 -2.71
CA VAL A 141 -8.27 -17.72 -2.54
C VAL A 141 -7.50 -16.83 -3.51
N LEU A 142 -6.17 -16.98 -3.59
CA LEU A 142 -5.31 -16.18 -4.48
C LEU A 142 -5.64 -16.36 -5.97
N HIS A 143 -6.12 -17.53 -6.37
CA HIS A 143 -6.50 -17.81 -7.77
C HIS A 143 -7.99 -17.62 -8.05
N SER A 144 -8.77 -17.20 -7.05
CA SER A 144 -10.21 -16.97 -7.18
C SER A 144 -10.53 -15.80 -8.14
N ARG A 145 -11.74 -15.79 -8.71
CA ARG A 145 -12.22 -14.67 -9.53
C ARG A 145 -12.27 -13.37 -8.73
N ILE A 146 -12.68 -13.45 -7.46
CA ILE A 146 -12.76 -12.32 -6.54
C ILE A 146 -11.38 -11.69 -6.36
N ALA A 147 -10.35 -12.49 -6.08
CA ALA A 147 -8.97 -11.98 -5.97
C ALA A 147 -8.48 -11.34 -7.27
N LYS A 148 -8.81 -11.92 -8.43
CA LYS A 148 -8.46 -11.34 -9.74
C LYS A 148 -9.12 -9.98 -9.98
N VAL A 149 -10.39 -9.83 -9.59
CA VAL A 149 -11.12 -8.55 -9.70
C VAL A 149 -10.52 -7.52 -8.75
N PHE A 150 -10.40 -7.85 -7.46
CA PHE A 150 -9.87 -6.92 -6.46
C PHE A 150 -8.37 -6.67 -6.55
N SER A 151 -7.63 -7.42 -7.38
CA SER A 151 -6.23 -7.11 -7.71
C SER A 151 -6.07 -6.49 -9.10
N PHE A 152 -7.17 -6.19 -9.81
CA PHE A 152 -7.14 -5.54 -11.12
C PHE A 152 -6.73 -4.07 -10.96
N PRO A 153 -5.55 -3.63 -11.44
CA PRO A 153 -5.02 -2.34 -11.01
C PRO A 153 -5.85 -1.10 -11.41
N PRO A 154 -6.55 -1.05 -12.54
CA PRO A 154 -7.49 0.05 -12.80
C PRO A 154 -8.60 0.15 -11.75
N LEU A 155 -9.17 -0.98 -11.31
CA LEU A 155 -10.18 -0.99 -10.26
C LEU A 155 -9.58 -0.51 -8.93
N THR A 156 -8.43 -1.03 -8.54
CA THR A 156 -7.82 -0.66 -7.25
C THR A 156 -7.36 0.79 -7.24
N PHE A 157 -6.86 1.31 -8.37
CA PHE A 157 -6.59 2.73 -8.57
C PHE A 157 -7.88 3.55 -8.44
N THR A 158 -8.96 3.18 -9.12
CA THR A 158 -10.25 3.89 -9.00
C THR A 158 -10.76 3.88 -7.56
N LEU A 159 -10.73 2.74 -6.86
CA LEU A 159 -11.12 2.66 -5.46
C LEU A 159 -10.25 3.58 -4.59
N TYR A 160 -8.94 3.57 -4.82
CA TYR A 160 -7.99 4.39 -4.07
C TYR A 160 -8.23 5.89 -4.27
N ILE A 161 -8.50 6.34 -5.49
CA ILE A 161 -8.79 7.75 -5.79
C ILE A 161 -10.19 8.16 -5.34
N VAL A 162 -11.22 7.35 -5.60
CA VAL A 162 -12.62 7.73 -5.34
C VAL A 162 -12.99 7.64 -3.86
N SER A 163 -12.41 6.71 -3.11
CA SER A 163 -12.74 6.53 -1.68
C SER A 163 -12.62 7.81 -0.84
N PRO A 164 -11.51 8.57 -0.88
CA PRO A 164 -11.41 9.80 -0.08
C PRO A 164 -12.35 10.90 -0.58
N TRP A 165 -12.66 10.96 -1.88
CA TRP A 165 -13.70 11.86 -2.40
C TRP A 165 -15.07 11.51 -1.85
N ALA A 166 -15.43 10.22 -1.89
CA ALA A 166 -16.69 9.76 -1.34
C ALA A 166 -16.77 10.03 0.17
N LEU A 167 -15.68 9.83 0.91
CA LEU A 167 -15.63 10.07 2.35
C LEU A 167 -15.97 11.52 2.71
N TYR A 168 -15.29 12.48 2.08
CA TYR A 168 -15.40 13.89 2.44
C TYR A 168 -16.58 14.63 1.79
N PHE A 169 -17.10 14.15 0.65
CA PHE A 169 -18.15 14.86 -0.12
C PHE A 169 -19.52 14.18 -0.15
N SER A 170 -19.73 13.02 0.51
CA SER A 170 -21.05 12.35 0.55
C SER A 170 -21.79 12.47 1.88
N GLY A 171 -21.08 12.69 2.98
CA GLY A 171 -21.61 12.61 4.35
C GLY A 171 -21.09 11.42 5.15
N TRP A 172 -20.33 10.50 4.55
CA TRP A 172 -19.71 9.38 5.28
C TRP A 172 -18.78 9.82 6.40
N TYR A 173 -18.03 10.91 6.21
CA TYR A 173 -17.21 11.46 7.28
C TYR A 173 -18.05 11.97 8.46
N ARG A 174 -19.19 12.62 8.19
CA ARG A 174 -20.09 13.03 9.26
C ARG A 174 -20.62 11.81 10.02
N ALA A 175 -20.99 10.75 9.30
CA ALA A 175 -21.45 9.52 9.90
C ALA A 175 -20.37 8.80 10.73
N SER A 176 -19.10 8.90 10.36
CA SER A 176 -18.00 8.34 11.17
C SER A 176 -17.80 9.10 12.47
N LEU A 177 -17.97 10.43 12.47
CA LEU A 177 -17.91 11.23 13.70
C LEU A 177 -19.03 10.87 14.69
N GLU A 178 -20.21 10.45 14.20
CA GLU A 178 -21.38 10.13 15.03
C GLU A 178 -21.44 8.66 15.46
N SER A 179 -20.64 7.79 14.85
CA SER A 179 -20.71 6.35 15.08
C SER A 179 -19.33 5.72 15.10
N THR A 180 -18.93 5.23 16.28
CA THR A 180 -17.68 4.46 16.48
C THR A 180 -17.57 3.29 15.50
N TYR A 181 -18.68 2.62 15.21
CA TYR A 181 -18.68 1.52 14.24
C TYR A 181 -18.33 1.99 12.83
N VAL A 182 -18.90 3.11 12.38
CA VAL A 182 -18.61 3.67 11.05
C VAL A 182 -17.17 4.19 11.00
N HIS A 183 -16.68 4.77 12.08
CA HIS A 183 -15.30 5.22 12.23
C HIS A 183 -14.28 4.06 12.11
N GLU A 184 -14.52 2.96 12.83
CA GLU A 184 -13.68 1.77 12.73
C GLU A 184 -13.78 1.11 11.35
N ALA A 185 -14.97 1.06 10.76
CA ALA A 185 -15.16 0.57 9.40
C ALA A 185 -14.39 1.43 8.37
N MET A 186 -14.34 2.74 8.57
CA MET A 186 -13.51 3.65 7.77
C MET A 186 -12.02 3.31 7.91
N HIS A 187 -11.49 3.11 9.13
CA HIS A 187 -10.10 2.71 9.33
C HIS A 187 -9.74 1.42 8.57
N VAL A 188 -10.60 0.39 8.69
CA VAL A 188 -10.42 -0.87 7.96
C VAL A 188 -10.48 -0.65 6.44
N HIS A 189 -11.45 0.14 5.97
CA HIS A 189 -11.60 0.47 4.54
C HIS A 189 -10.33 1.12 3.98
N LEU A 190 -9.73 2.07 4.69
CA LEU A 190 -8.51 2.75 4.25
C LEU A 190 -7.32 1.81 4.10
N VAL A 191 -7.09 0.97 5.10
CA VAL A 191 -6.02 -0.02 5.06
C VAL A 191 -6.27 -1.04 3.94
N VAL A 192 -7.51 -1.50 3.77
CA VAL A 192 -7.89 -2.46 2.72
C VAL A 192 -7.70 -1.85 1.34
N VAL A 193 -8.26 -0.68 1.06
CA VAL A 193 -8.15 -0.03 -0.25
C VAL A 193 -6.69 0.32 -0.57
N GLY A 194 -5.95 0.85 0.41
CA GLY A 194 -4.52 1.09 0.25
C GLY A 194 -3.76 -0.21 -0.03
N ALA A 195 -4.08 -1.31 0.65
CA ALA A 195 -3.46 -2.61 0.40
C ALA A 195 -3.78 -3.10 -1.02
N LEU A 196 -5.04 -3.03 -1.47
CA LEU A 196 -5.44 -3.40 -2.83
C LEU A 196 -4.69 -2.59 -3.89
N PHE A 197 -4.38 -1.32 -3.62
CA PHE A 197 -3.61 -0.47 -4.52
C PHE A 197 -2.11 -0.79 -4.50
N PHE A 198 -1.45 -0.76 -3.33
CA PHE A 198 0.00 -0.88 -3.25
C PHE A 198 0.52 -2.30 -3.50
N TRP A 199 -0.21 -3.35 -3.12
CA TRP A 199 0.30 -4.73 -3.20
C TRP A 199 0.65 -5.17 -4.63
N PRO A 200 -0.26 -5.04 -5.63
CA PRO A 200 0.04 -5.45 -7.01
C PRO A 200 1.19 -4.63 -7.62
N LEU A 201 1.31 -3.37 -7.22
CA LEU A 201 2.38 -2.46 -7.65
C LEU A 201 3.73 -2.83 -7.03
N MET A 202 3.77 -3.27 -5.76
CA MET A 202 4.98 -3.83 -5.16
C MET A 202 5.40 -5.11 -5.87
N GLY A 203 4.46 -6.02 -6.13
CA GLY A 203 4.70 -7.27 -6.88
C GLY A 203 5.77 -8.18 -6.25
N ILE A 204 5.95 -8.11 -4.92
CA ILE A 204 6.84 -8.99 -4.17
C ILE A 204 6.15 -10.35 -3.94
N ASP A 205 4.88 -10.30 -3.53
CA ASP A 205 4.05 -11.49 -3.34
C ASP A 205 3.48 -12.02 -4.67
N PRO A 206 3.22 -13.34 -4.77
CA PRO A 206 2.65 -13.97 -5.95
C PRO A 206 1.13 -13.77 -6.02
N ILE A 207 0.69 -12.51 -6.10
CA ILE A 207 -0.72 -12.14 -6.23
C ILE A 207 -1.13 -11.93 -7.71
N PRO A 208 -2.40 -12.15 -8.06
CA PRO A 208 -2.92 -11.82 -9.38
C PRO A 208 -2.81 -10.32 -9.67
N GLY A 209 -2.92 -9.93 -10.94
CA GLY A 209 -2.92 -8.50 -11.33
C GLY A 209 -1.55 -7.82 -11.34
N ARG A 210 -0.46 -8.60 -11.25
CA ARG A 210 0.90 -8.08 -11.41
C ARG A 210 1.09 -7.47 -12.81
N VAL A 211 1.22 -6.16 -12.86
CA VAL A 211 1.48 -5.39 -14.09
C VAL A 211 2.96 -5.12 -14.32
N GLY A 212 3.33 -4.81 -15.56
CA GLY A 212 4.69 -4.42 -15.93
C GLY A 212 5.11 -3.09 -15.30
N TYR A 213 6.42 -2.86 -15.16
CA TYR A 213 6.96 -1.67 -14.50
C TYR A 213 6.44 -0.32 -15.05
N PRO A 214 6.36 -0.09 -16.38
CA PRO A 214 5.88 1.18 -16.91
C PRO A 214 4.47 1.53 -16.40
N PHE A 215 3.59 0.53 -16.33
CA PHE A 215 2.22 0.74 -15.87
C PHE A 215 2.15 1.01 -14.36
N ARG A 216 3.01 0.39 -13.54
CA ARG A 216 3.10 0.69 -12.10
C ARG A 216 3.55 2.13 -11.85
N VAL A 217 4.56 2.56 -12.61
CA VAL A 217 5.09 3.92 -12.55
C VAL A 217 4.01 4.90 -12.97
N LEU A 218 3.31 4.65 -14.09
CA LEU A 218 2.19 5.46 -14.54
C LEU A 218 1.10 5.60 -13.48
N LEU A 219 0.61 4.48 -12.92
CA LEU A 219 -0.42 4.52 -11.87
C LEU A 219 0.03 5.32 -10.65
N THR A 220 1.30 5.17 -10.24
CA THR A 220 1.86 5.91 -9.11
C THR A 220 1.89 7.42 -9.39
N VAL A 221 2.41 7.82 -10.56
CA VAL A 221 2.46 9.24 -10.96
C VAL A 221 1.06 9.83 -11.07
N LEU A 222 0.08 9.07 -11.59
CA LEU A 222 -1.30 9.53 -11.69
C LEU A 222 -1.92 9.82 -10.31
N THR A 223 -1.46 9.19 -9.23
CA THR A 223 -1.99 9.52 -7.89
C THR A 223 -1.64 10.93 -7.42
N LEU A 224 -0.49 11.48 -7.83
CA LEU A 224 0.00 12.78 -7.36
C LEU A 224 -1.00 13.93 -7.65
N PRO A 225 -1.43 14.18 -8.90
CA PRO A 225 -2.38 15.25 -9.18
C PRO A 225 -3.73 15.04 -8.49
N PHE A 226 -4.15 13.80 -8.23
CA PHE A 226 -5.41 13.55 -7.51
C PHE A 226 -5.33 13.90 -6.03
N HIS A 227 -4.22 13.61 -5.34
CA HIS A 227 -4.03 14.06 -3.95
C HIS A 227 -3.91 15.58 -3.88
N ALA A 228 -3.14 16.18 -4.79
CA ALA A 228 -3.02 17.63 -4.88
C ALA A 228 -4.38 18.31 -5.11
N PHE A 229 -5.16 17.81 -6.06
CA PHE A 229 -6.47 18.38 -6.37
C PHE A 229 -7.47 18.20 -5.21
N LEU A 230 -7.51 17.02 -4.58
CA LEU A 230 -8.34 16.80 -3.40
C LEU A 230 -7.93 17.71 -2.24
N GLY A 231 -6.63 17.79 -1.94
CA GLY A 231 -6.11 18.63 -0.86
C GLY A 231 -6.41 20.11 -1.08
N VAL A 232 -6.13 20.64 -2.27
CA VAL A 232 -6.46 22.03 -2.64
C VAL A 232 -7.96 22.30 -2.58
N THR A 233 -8.79 21.33 -2.98
CA THR A 233 -10.25 21.45 -2.87
C THR A 233 -10.67 21.60 -1.41
N ILE A 234 -10.18 20.74 -0.52
CA ILE A 234 -10.45 20.82 0.93
C ILE A 234 -9.94 22.15 1.51
N MET A 235 -8.74 22.59 1.12
CA MET A 235 -8.16 23.87 1.55
C MET A 235 -9.00 25.08 1.16
N GLY A 236 -9.61 25.04 -0.02
CA GLY A 236 -10.41 26.13 -0.57
C GLY A 236 -11.89 26.10 -0.17
N GLN A 237 -12.35 25.06 0.52
CA GLN A 237 -13.75 24.96 0.94
C GLN A 237 -14.05 25.94 2.08
N THR A 238 -15.12 26.72 1.92
CA THR A 238 -15.70 27.56 2.96
C THR A 238 -16.75 26.83 3.81
N THR A 239 -17.13 25.62 3.39
CA THR A 239 -18.01 24.73 4.15
C THR A 239 -17.16 23.73 4.91
N LEU A 240 -17.48 23.52 6.19
CA LEU A 240 -16.74 22.61 7.05
C LEU A 240 -17.12 21.16 6.76
N ILE A 241 -16.09 20.35 6.52
CA ILE A 241 -16.15 18.90 6.55
C ILE A 241 -16.52 18.48 7.98
N GLY A 242 -17.54 17.64 8.12
CA GLY A 242 -18.13 17.31 9.42
C GLY A 242 -19.21 18.31 9.89
N GLY A 243 -19.48 19.37 9.12
CA GLY A 243 -20.58 20.30 9.36
C GLY A 243 -20.43 21.06 10.67
N ASP A 244 -21.43 20.92 11.54
CA ASP A 244 -21.49 21.62 12.83
C ASP A 244 -20.69 20.94 13.95
N TRP A 245 -20.05 19.79 13.68
CA TRP A 245 -19.33 19.01 14.69
C TRP A 245 -18.20 19.78 15.35
N TYR A 246 -17.26 20.31 14.56
CA TYR A 246 -16.11 21.06 15.08
C TYR A 246 -16.52 22.38 15.75
N PRO A 247 -17.42 23.20 15.16
CA PRO A 247 -17.94 24.37 15.84
C PRO A 247 -18.54 24.05 17.23
N ARG A 248 -19.32 22.96 17.36
CA ARG A 248 -19.87 22.56 18.67
C ARG A 248 -18.80 22.19 19.69
N LEU A 249 -17.68 21.62 19.27
CA LEU A 249 -16.55 21.35 20.17
C LEU A 249 -15.85 22.65 20.59
N SER A 250 -15.72 23.61 19.66
CA SER A 250 -15.14 24.93 19.89
C SER A 250 -16.01 25.82 20.78
N ASP A 251 -17.33 25.69 20.74
CA ASP A 251 -18.24 26.38 21.68
C ASP A 251 -18.23 25.74 23.08
N GLY A 252 -17.69 24.53 23.20
CA GLY A 252 -17.61 23.75 24.42
C GLY A 252 -16.36 24.06 25.28
N PRO A 253 -16.12 23.24 26.31
CA PRO A 253 -14.99 23.42 27.25
C PRO A 253 -13.60 23.29 26.59
N MET A 254 -13.50 22.76 25.37
CA MET A 254 -12.25 22.62 24.62
C MET A 254 -11.94 23.83 23.73
N GLY A 255 -12.87 24.77 23.57
CA GLY A 255 -12.73 25.95 22.71
C GLY A 255 -11.53 26.84 23.01
N ALA A 256 -11.05 26.85 24.26
CA ALA A 256 -9.91 27.66 24.67
C ALA A 256 -8.59 27.26 23.98
N TRP A 257 -8.50 26.06 23.40
CA TRP A 257 -7.27 25.57 22.77
C TRP A 257 -7.48 24.92 21.40
N LEU A 258 -8.71 24.60 21.01
CA LEU A 258 -9.00 24.11 19.67
C LEU A 258 -8.66 25.17 18.62
N PRO A 259 -8.10 24.78 17.47
CA PRO A 259 -7.90 25.69 16.35
C PRO A 259 -9.24 26.18 15.79
N ASP A 260 -9.21 27.28 15.03
CA ASP A 260 -10.36 27.64 14.21
C ASP A 260 -10.66 26.50 13.21
N PRO A 261 -11.91 26.03 13.09
CA PRO A 261 -12.23 24.88 12.25
C PRO A 261 -11.89 25.06 10.76
N LEU A 262 -11.98 26.28 10.20
CA LEU A 262 -11.63 26.52 8.80
C LEU A 262 -10.12 26.51 8.60
N ASP A 263 -9.36 27.10 9.54
CA ASP A 263 -7.90 27.05 9.52
C ASP A 263 -7.39 25.60 9.66
N ASP A 264 -8.00 24.81 10.54
CA ASP A 264 -7.66 23.40 10.72
C ASP A 264 -8.01 22.54 9.50
N GLN A 265 -9.15 22.82 8.84
CA GLN A 265 -9.48 22.20 7.56
C GLN A 265 -8.49 22.57 6.46
N ASN A 266 -8.04 23.82 6.40
CA ASN A 266 -7.02 24.24 5.46
C ASN A 266 -5.71 23.47 5.70
N LEU A 267 -5.27 23.37 6.96
CA LEU A 267 -4.12 22.57 7.32
C LEU A 267 -4.31 21.09 6.96
N ALA A 268 -5.49 20.51 7.22
CA ALA A 268 -5.82 19.13 6.86
C ALA A 268 -5.70 18.89 5.35
N GLY A 269 -6.24 19.76 4.51
CA GLY A 269 -6.09 19.67 3.06
C GLY A 269 -4.61 19.75 2.62
N GLY A 270 -3.82 20.61 3.26
CA GLY A 270 -2.37 20.69 3.04
C GLY A 270 -1.62 19.41 3.46
N ILE A 271 -1.98 18.79 4.57
CA ILE A 271 -1.42 17.50 5.03
C ILE A 271 -1.75 16.39 4.04
N LEU A 272 -2.99 16.29 3.58
CA LEU A 272 -3.42 15.29 2.59
C LEU A 272 -2.56 15.39 1.34
N TRP A 273 -2.43 16.60 0.79
CA TRP A 273 -1.62 16.82 -0.40
C TRP A 273 -0.13 16.53 -0.15
N GLY A 274 0.47 17.19 0.84
CA GLY A 274 1.91 17.14 1.07
C GLY A 274 2.40 15.73 1.41
N SER A 275 1.67 14.99 2.24
CA SER A 275 2.02 13.60 2.57
C SER A 275 1.79 12.65 1.41
N GLY A 276 0.69 12.84 0.65
CA GLY A 276 0.39 12.07 -0.55
C GLY A 276 1.50 12.15 -1.59
N ASP A 277 1.95 13.37 -1.87
CA ASP A 277 3.03 13.61 -2.84
C ASP A 277 4.37 13.11 -2.33
N LEU A 278 4.71 13.35 -1.05
CA LEU A 278 5.95 12.86 -0.47
C LEU A 278 6.08 11.34 -0.57
N ILE A 279 5.05 10.60 -0.12
CA ILE A 279 5.04 9.14 -0.17
C ILE A 279 5.01 8.67 -1.63
N GLY A 280 4.21 9.31 -2.49
CA GLY A 280 4.14 9.00 -3.91
C GLY A 280 5.47 9.15 -4.63
N LEU A 281 6.24 10.20 -4.34
CA LEU A 281 7.57 10.44 -4.90
C LEU A 281 8.60 9.41 -4.42
N VAL A 282 8.60 9.08 -3.13
CA VAL A 282 9.46 8.00 -2.59
C VAL A 282 9.13 6.68 -3.28
N PHE A 283 7.85 6.35 -3.41
CA PHE A 283 7.40 5.12 -4.03
C PHE A 283 7.73 5.08 -5.53
N PHE A 284 7.54 6.19 -6.24
CA PHE A 284 7.96 6.36 -7.61
C PHE A 284 9.47 6.10 -7.77
N GLY A 285 10.32 6.71 -6.93
CA GLY A 285 11.77 6.52 -6.98
C GLY A 285 12.17 5.04 -6.82
N VAL A 286 11.49 4.32 -5.92
CA VAL A 286 11.69 2.87 -5.73
C VAL A 286 11.26 2.10 -6.98
N LEU A 287 10.05 2.31 -7.50
CA LEU A 287 9.56 1.59 -8.68
C LEU A 287 10.36 1.89 -9.94
N PHE A 288 10.75 3.15 -10.13
CA PHE A 288 11.59 3.60 -11.23
C PHE A 288 12.97 2.94 -11.17
N THR A 289 13.59 2.88 -9.98
CA THR A 289 14.86 2.17 -9.80
C THR A 289 14.73 0.68 -10.11
N GLN A 290 13.63 0.05 -9.68
CA GLN A 290 13.36 -1.36 -10.00
C GLN A 290 13.16 -1.56 -11.51
N TRP A 291 12.47 -0.63 -12.17
CA TRP A 291 12.26 -0.65 -13.61
C TRP A 291 13.57 -0.56 -14.36
N VAL A 292 14.41 0.44 -14.08
CA VAL A 292 15.72 0.62 -14.74
C VAL A 292 16.57 -0.64 -14.58
N ARG A 293 16.66 -1.19 -13.36
CA ARG A 293 17.40 -2.44 -13.09
C ARG A 293 16.84 -3.64 -13.85
N SER A 294 15.53 -3.71 -14.02
CA SER A 294 14.87 -4.77 -14.80
C SER A 294 15.20 -4.64 -16.29
N SER A 295 15.04 -3.43 -16.84
CA SER A 295 15.30 -3.14 -18.25
C SER A 295 16.77 -3.41 -18.63
N MET A 296 17.73 -3.04 -17.77
CA MET A 296 19.15 -3.36 -18.00
C MET A 296 19.41 -4.86 -18.05
N LYS A 297 18.77 -5.65 -17.17
CA LYS A 297 18.89 -7.11 -17.18
C LYS A 297 18.24 -7.74 -18.42
N GLU A 298 17.14 -7.17 -18.89
CA GLU A 298 16.45 -7.62 -20.09
C GLU A 298 17.26 -7.33 -21.35
N ALA A 299 17.82 -6.12 -21.47
CA ALA A 299 18.75 -5.75 -22.55
C ALA A 299 19.95 -6.72 -22.61
N GLN A 300 20.61 -7.00 -21.47
CA GLN A 300 21.71 -7.97 -21.43
C GLN A 300 21.31 -9.39 -21.84
N ARG A 301 20.06 -9.80 -21.59
CA ARG A 301 19.56 -11.12 -22.02
C ARG A 301 19.31 -11.15 -23.51
N GLU A 302 18.82 -10.05 -24.05
CA GLU A 302 18.55 -9.86 -25.47
C GLU A 302 19.86 -9.81 -26.28
N ASP A 303 20.87 -9.05 -25.82
CA ASP A 303 22.20 -9.03 -26.42
C ASP A 303 22.80 -10.44 -26.50
N ARG A 304 22.75 -11.20 -25.38
CA ARG A 304 23.19 -12.61 -25.34
C ARG A 304 22.39 -13.52 -26.27
N ARG A 305 21.13 -13.18 -26.58
CA ARG A 305 20.29 -13.95 -27.52
C ARG A 305 20.71 -13.66 -28.95
N LEU A 306 20.91 -12.38 -29.29
CA LEU A 306 21.38 -11.94 -30.60
C LEU A 306 22.77 -12.49 -30.91
N ASP A 307 23.72 -12.42 -29.97
CA ASP A 307 25.06 -13.01 -30.11
C ASP A 307 25.01 -14.52 -30.43
N ARG A 308 24.06 -15.26 -29.82
CA ARG A 308 23.88 -16.69 -30.12
C ARG A 308 23.33 -16.91 -31.51
N LEU A 309 22.37 -16.11 -31.95
CA LEU A 309 21.78 -16.21 -33.29
C LEU A 309 22.80 -15.84 -34.37
N GLU A 310 23.63 -14.81 -34.14
CA GLU A 310 24.72 -14.44 -35.04
C GLU A 310 25.76 -15.56 -35.17
N ARG A 311 26.14 -16.20 -34.06
CA ARG A 311 27.07 -17.35 -34.09
C ARG A 311 26.49 -18.55 -34.84
N ILE A 312 25.19 -18.81 -34.73
CA ILE A 312 24.50 -19.88 -35.48
C ILE A 312 24.51 -19.53 -36.98
N ALA A 313 24.09 -18.32 -37.34
CA ALA A 313 24.07 -17.85 -38.72
C ALA A 313 25.47 -17.86 -39.36
N ALA A 314 26.52 -17.48 -38.61
CA ALA A 314 27.90 -17.54 -39.07
C ALA A 314 28.36 -18.98 -39.35
N ARG A 315 27.97 -19.95 -38.51
CA ARG A 315 28.25 -21.38 -38.73
C ARG A 315 27.54 -21.94 -39.96
N GLU A 316 26.30 -21.51 -40.22
CA GLU A 316 25.54 -21.92 -41.39
C GLU A 316 26.10 -21.35 -42.70
N ARG A 317 26.67 -20.13 -42.67
CA ARG A 317 27.33 -19.51 -43.83
C ARG A 317 28.72 -20.08 -44.12
N ALA A 318 29.41 -20.62 -43.13
CA ALA A 318 30.78 -21.15 -43.28
C ALA A 318 30.92 -22.24 -44.37
N PRO A 319 30.07 -23.28 -44.47
CA PRO A 319 30.18 -24.29 -45.53
C PRO A 319 29.84 -23.74 -46.93
N VAL A 320 28.93 -22.77 -47.03
CA VAL A 320 28.56 -22.13 -48.32
C VAL A 320 29.69 -21.23 -48.83
N ALA A 321 30.36 -20.50 -47.93
CA ALA A 321 31.52 -19.70 -48.30
C ALA A 321 32.70 -20.56 -48.74
N ALA A 322 32.92 -21.71 -48.09
CA ALA A 322 33.96 -22.67 -48.46
C ALA A 322 33.73 -23.28 -49.85
N SER A 323 32.50 -23.69 -50.19
CA SER A 323 32.18 -24.25 -51.52
C SER A 323 32.27 -23.21 -52.65
N VAL A 324 31.92 -21.95 -52.38
CA VAL A 324 32.04 -20.85 -53.36
C VAL A 324 33.53 -20.51 -53.60
N ALA A 325 34.35 -20.50 -52.54
CA ALA A 325 35.79 -20.28 -52.66
C ALA A 325 36.50 -21.39 -53.45
N GLU A 326 36.12 -22.66 -53.25
CA GLU A 326 36.63 -23.77 -54.07
C GLU A 326 36.22 -23.65 -55.55
N SER A 327 34.98 -23.23 -55.86
CA SER A 327 34.53 -23.08 -57.25
C SER A 327 35.09 -21.84 -57.99
N GLY A 328 35.52 -20.81 -57.26
CA GLY A 328 36.00 -19.54 -57.83
C GLY A 328 37.51 -19.51 -58.09
N GLY A 329 38.28 -20.41 -57.48
CA GLY A 329 39.74 -20.51 -57.67
C GLY A 329 40.14 -21.26 -58.94
N ASP A 330 39.26 -22.07 -59.51
CA ASP A 330 39.57 -22.96 -60.65
C ASP A 330 39.44 -22.28 -62.04
N ASN A 331 39.21 -20.97 -62.10
CA ASN A 331 38.84 -20.26 -63.33
C ASN A 331 39.79 -19.13 -63.77
N VAL A 332 41.04 -19.09 -63.27
CA VAL A 332 42.02 -18.02 -63.63
C VAL A 332 43.27 -18.54 -64.38
N ASP A 333 43.54 -19.85 -64.42
CA ASP A 333 44.71 -20.39 -65.12
C ASP A 333 44.32 -21.07 -66.43
N GLY A 334 44.00 -20.30 -67.49
CA GLY A 334 43.59 -20.96 -68.74
C GLY A 334 43.29 -20.14 -69.99
N GLU A 335 43.86 -18.95 -70.20
CA GLU A 335 43.83 -18.32 -71.53
C GLU A 335 45.22 -18.04 -72.09
N GLY A 336 45.70 -19.02 -72.86
CA GLY A 336 46.64 -18.88 -73.96
C GLY A 336 47.02 -20.27 -74.51
N PRO A 337 47.40 -20.44 -75.78
CA PRO A 337 47.09 -19.69 -77.01
C PRO A 337 46.53 -20.62 -78.15
N ALA A 338 46.36 -20.06 -79.37
CA ALA A 338 46.18 -20.72 -80.69
C ALA A 338 44.70 -20.92 -81.15
N ARG A 339 44.30 -20.62 -82.38
CA ARG A 339 44.96 -20.36 -83.67
C ARG A 339 44.23 -19.29 -84.47
#